data_AF-A0A1V9Z5N6-F1
#
_entry.id   AF-A0A1V9Z5N6-F1
#
_cell.length_a   1.000
_cell.length_b   1.000
_cell.length_c   1.000
_cell.angle_alpha   90.00
_cell.angle_beta   90.00
_cell.angle_gamma   90.00
#
_symmetry.space_group_name_H-M   'P 1'
#
loop_
_entity.id
_entity.type
_entity.pdbx_description
1 polymer ?
#
loop_
_entity_poly.entity_id
_entity_poly.type
_entity_poly.pdbx_seq_one_letter_code
_entity_poly.pdbx_strand_id
1 'polypeptide(L)'
;MQRGQMLGIGIFGSIVAGTASMGVWQACLSNRYFWKVDLIETRRQRLKEAPVPLPLDASTENANADMEHRQLAVEGKFVPGKTFYLCPLASNPRSPPIDMSESKGKVTSGGFIYDLFERANGTSVIVNRGWLPKDEMEKHMAASVAPDASKVQLVGVMVHGEEEKTFSPPNEPVKRHFFWLNQPELAQAMMGPTTYTPILLEEFNEAPVVSKDSSSLVKKHKDQYLEFYMTPWKHAMYAGIWFSLALMGTGMVFYRFRSTAAVKKAAQKH
;
A
#
# COMPACT_ATOMS: atom_id res chain seq x y z
N MET A 1 48.41 19.86 -20.23
CA MET A 1 47.28 18.92 -20.38
C MET A 1 46.73 19.08 -21.79
N GLN A 2 46.55 18.00 -22.56
CA GLN A 2 45.96 18.10 -23.90
C GLN A 2 44.46 18.43 -23.79
N ARG A 3 43.89 19.24 -24.72
CA ARG A 3 42.46 19.61 -24.73
C ARG A 3 41.51 18.42 -24.56
N GLY A 4 41.85 17.26 -25.15
CA GLY A 4 41.07 16.02 -25.00
C GLY A 4 41.09 15.42 -23.59
N GLN A 5 42.15 15.61 -22.80
CA GLN A 5 42.20 15.17 -21.40
C GLN A 5 41.32 16.05 -20.50
N MET A 6 41.29 17.36 -20.75
CA MET A 6 40.42 18.31 -20.03
C MET A 6 38.94 17.99 -20.29
N LEU A 7 38.60 17.69 -21.56
CA LEU A 7 37.25 17.28 -21.95
C LEU A 7 36.85 15.96 -21.28
N GLY A 8 37.75 14.97 -21.25
CA GLY A 8 37.52 13.69 -20.58
C GLY A 8 37.29 13.84 -19.07
N ILE A 9 38.10 14.65 -18.38
CA ILE A 9 37.91 14.93 -16.95
C ILE A 9 36.57 15.62 -16.69
N GLY A 10 36.17 16.56 -17.54
CA GLY A 10 34.86 17.21 -17.43
C GLY A 10 33.69 16.24 -17.55
N ILE A 11 33.73 15.34 -18.55
CA ILE A 11 32.67 14.36 -18.79
C ILE A 11 32.60 13.32 -17.68
N PHE A 12 33.71 12.70 -17.29
CA PHE A 12 33.68 11.68 -16.24
C PHE A 12 33.48 12.29 -14.85
N GLY A 13 33.99 13.50 -14.61
CA GLY A 13 33.77 14.25 -13.38
C GLY A 13 32.31 14.63 -13.17
N SER A 14 31.57 14.98 -14.23
CA SER A 14 30.13 15.28 -14.11
C SER A 14 29.31 14.03 -13.75
N ILE A 15 29.69 12.85 -14.26
CA ILE A 15 29.07 11.57 -13.88
C ILE A 15 29.33 11.25 -12.39
N VAL A 16 30.54 11.47 -11.91
CA VAL A 16 30.88 11.32 -10.48
C VAL A 16 30.09 12.31 -9.62
N ALA A 17 30.02 13.59 -10.03
CA ALA A 17 29.25 14.60 -9.31
C ALA A 17 27.75 14.25 -9.27
N GLY A 18 27.19 13.74 -10.37
CA GLY A 18 25.78 13.30 -10.44
C GLY A 18 25.50 12.11 -9.52
N THR A 19 26.36 11.09 -9.55
CA THR A 19 26.21 9.90 -8.69
C THR A 19 26.37 10.24 -7.20
N ALA A 20 27.33 11.10 -6.84
CA ALA A 20 27.48 11.59 -5.47
C ALA A 20 26.27 12.42 -5.01
N SER A 21 25.76 13.30 -5.88
CA SER A 21 24.56 14.10 -5.58
C SER A 21 23.33 13.23 -5.34
N MET A 22 23.16 12.16 -6.13
CA MET A 22 22.10 11.17 -5.92
C MET A 22 22.27 10.42 -4.59
N GLY A 23 23.51 10.07 -4.22
CA GLY A 23 23.81 9.47 -2.91
C GLY A 23 23.42 10.38 -1.74
N VAL A 24 23.77 11.66 -1.81
CA VAL A 24 23.38 12.67 -0.81
C VAL A 24 21.87 12.85 -0.76
N TRP A 25 21.21 12.90 -1.92
CA TRP A 25 19.75 13.02 -1.99
C TRP A 25 19.05 11.82 -1.32
N GLN A 26 19.51 10.59 -1.57
CA GLN A 26 18.98 9.37 -0.93
C GLN A 26 19.27 9.33 0.59
N ALA A 27 20.45 9.77 1.02
CA ALA A 27 20.80 9.86 2.43
C ALA A 27 19.93 10.89 3.17
N CYS A 28 19.71 12.06 2.58
CA CYS A 28 18.82 13.09 3.11
C CYS A 28 17.36 12.60 3.15
N LEU A 29 16.91 11.92 2.09
CA LEU A 29 15.58 11.30 2.05
C LEU A 29 15.41 10.26 3.17
N SER A 30 16.47 9.54 3.54
CA SER A 30 16.45 8.60 4.67
C SER A 30 16.22 9.33 6.01
N ASN A 31 16.87 10.46 6.25
CA ASN A 31 16.62 11.32 7.43
C ASN A 31 15.18 11.84 7.47
N ARG A 32 14.67 12.27 6.32
CA ARG A 32 13.25 12.63 6.13
C ARG A 32 12.33 11.40 6.08
N TYR A 33 12.82 10.19 6.30
CA TYR A 33 11.96 9.02 6.48
C TYR A 33 11.94 8.57 7.94
N PHE A 34 12.97 8.85 8.74
CA PHE A 34 12.96 8.49 10.17
C PHE A 34 11.82 9.17 10.96
N TRP A 35 11.44 10.43 10.66
CA TRP A 35 10.22 11.01 11.25
C TRP A 35 8.94 10.26 10.82
N LYS A 36 8.93 9.62 9.64
CA LYS A 36 7.85 8.71 9.25
C LYS A 36 7.92 7.39 10.02
N VAL A 37 9.09 6.92 10.43
CA VAL A 37 9.23 5.71 11.25
C VAL A 37 8.59 5.92 12.62
N ASP A 38 8.80 7.06 13.26
CA ASP A 38 8.11 7.37 14.53
C ASP A 38 6.59 7.41 14.36
N LEU A 39 6.11 7.94 13.22
CA LEU A 39 4.69 7.87 12.87
C LEU A 39 4.21 6.44 12.63
N ILE A 40 5.04 5.57 12.04
CA ILE A 40 4.73 4.16 11.83
C ILE A 40 4.65 3.42 13.16
N GLU A 41 5.59 3.66 14.07
CA GLU A 41 5.59 3.03 15.38
C GLU A 41 4.40 3.52 16.21
N THR A 42 4.08 4.82 16.14
CA THR A 42 2.86 5.37 16.75
C THR A 42 1.60 4.71 16.18
N ARG A 43 1.52 4.55 14.85
CA ARG A 43 0.41 3.84 14.19
C ARG A 43 0.35 2.37 14.58
N ARG A 44 1.50 1.70 14.71
CA ARG A 44 1.60 0.32 15.18
C ARG A 44 1.08 0.18 16.60
N GLN A 45 1.45 1.11 17.48
CA GLN A 45 0.96 1.14 18.86
C GLN A 45 -0.55 1.35 18.91
N ARG A 46 -1.06 2.34 18.18
CA ARG A 46 -2.51 2.61 18.03
C ARG A 46 -3.27 1.40 17.50
N LEU A 47 -2.70 0.68 16.54
CA LEU A 47 -3.32 -0.52 16.01
C LEU A 47 -3.35 -1.64 17.05
N LYS A 48 -2.38 -1.71 17.97
CA LYS A 48 -2.31 -2.67 19.08
C LYS A 48 -3.21 -2.32 20.28
N GLU A 49 -3.64 -1.07 20.42
CA GLU A 49 -4.58 -0.64 21.46
C GLU A 49 -5.91 -1.40 21.37
N ALA A 50 -6.62 -1.49 22.50
CA ALA A 50 -7.93 -2.13 22.56
C ALA A 50 -8.94 -1.46 21.60
N PRO A 51 -9.89 -2.23 21.03
CA PRO A 51 -10.91 -1.68 20.15
C PRO A 51 -11.72 -0.56 20.81
N VAL A 52 -11.84 0.57 20.11
CA VAL A 52 -12.63 1.74 20.54
C VAL A 52 -13.97 1.71 19.81
N PRO A 53 -15.11 1.99 20.46
CA PRO A 53 -16.39 2.07 19.75
C PRO A 53 -16.37 3.18 18.70
N LEU A 54 -16.87 2.89 17.50
CA LEU A 54 -16.98 3.89 16.45
C LEU A 54 -17.95 5.00 16.87
N PRO A 55 -17.56 6.30 16.84
CA PRO A 55 -18.43 7.42 17.17
C PRO A 55 -19.74 7.41 16.38
N LEU A 56 -20.82 7.92 16.98
CA LEU A 56 -22.16 7.83 16.41
C LEU A 56 -22.33 8.64 15.12
N ASP A 57 -21.62 9.77 15.04
CA ASP A 57 -21.58 10.75 13.96
C ASP A 57 -20.44 10.49 12.96
N ALA A 58 -19.80 9.33 13.05
CA ALA A 58 -18.67 8.99 12.21
C ALA A 58 -19.11 8.89 10.74
N SER A 59 -18.60 9.81 9.93
CA SER A 59 -18.74 9.90 8.48
C SER A 59 -17.36 10.12 7.87
N THR A 60 -17.23 9.98 6.56
CA THR A 60 -15.96 10.28 5.87
C THR A 60 -15.52 11.73 6.08
N GLU A 61 -16.47 12.66 6.22
CA GLU A 61 -16.20 14.10 6.41
C GLU A 61 -15.73 14.42 7.83
N ASN A 62 -16.25 13.70 8.83
CA ASN A 62 -15.91 13.89 10.25
C ASN A 62 -14.81 12.92 10.73
N ALA A 63 -14.29 12.09 9.84
CA ALA A 63 -13.22 11.16 10.16
C ALA A 63 -11.96 11.94 10.52
N ASN A 64 -11.44 11.70 11.73
CA ASN A 64 -10.24 12.35 12.21
C ASN A 64 -9.02 11.42 12.10
N ALA A 65 -7.82 12.01 12.15
CA ALA A 65 -6.56 11.27 12.13
C ALA A 65 -6.39 10.30 13.33
N ASP A 66 -7.23 10.43 14.36
CA ASP A 66 -7.23 9.56 15.53
C ASP A 66 -8.06 8.28 15.36
N MET A 67 -8.96 8.24 14.37
CA MET A 67 -9.64 7.02 13.92
C MET A 67 -8.76 6.18 13.00
N GLU A 68 -7.87 6.82 12.25
CA GLU A 68 -6.97 6.12 11.34
C GLU A 68 -6.00 5.21 12.10
N HIS A 69 -5.79 4.00 11.59
CA HIS A 69 -4.89 3.01 12.17
C HIS A 69 -5.25 2.59 13.61
N ARG A 70 -6.51 2.80 14.04
CA ARG A 70 -7.07 2.23 15.27
C ARG A 70 -8.07 1.13 14.99
N GLN A 71 -8.21 0.25 15.97
CA GLN A 71 -9.25 -0.77 15.99
C GLN A 71 -10.57 -0.13 16.37
N LEU A 72 -11.56 -0.22 15.48
CA LEU A 72 -12.88 0.36 15.66
C LEU A 72 -13.90 -0.75 15.79
N ALA A 73 -14.61 -0.77 16.91
CA ALA A 73 -15.69 -1.72 17.19
C ALA A 73 -17.04 -1.14 16.75
N VAL A 74 -17.82 -1.94 16.02
CA VAL A 74 -19.16 -1.58 15.55
C VAL A 74 -20.14 -2.70 15.85
N GLU A 75 -21.34 -2.34 16.30
CA GLU A 75 -22.45 -3.27 16.52
C GLU A 75 -23.64 -2.89 15.64
N GLY A 76 -24.25 -3.91 15.04
CA GLY A 76 -25.29 -3.72 14.04
C GLY A 76 -25.60 -5.01 13.30
N LYS A 77 -26.17 -4.88 12.11
CA LYS A 77 -26.56 -5.99 11.24
C LYS A 77 -26.12 -5.69 9.81
N PHE A 78 -25.76 -6.72 9.06
CA PHE A 78 -25.57 -6.57 7.62
C PHE A 78 -26.91 -6.39 6.92
N VAL A 79 -26.94 -5.59 5.86
CA VAL A 79 -28.14 -5.36 5.05
C VAL A 79 -28.12 -6.36 3.87
N PRO A 80 -29.01 -7.38 3.86
CA PRO A 80 -29.01 -8.38 2.79
C PRO A 80 -29.24 -7.74 1.42
N GLY A 81 -28.53 -8.24 0.41
CA GLY A 81 -28.65 -7.75 -0.96
C GLY A 81 -27.95 -6.42 -1.24
N LYS A 82 -27.19 -5.87 -0.28
CA LYS A 82 -26.33 -4.70 -0.44
C LYS A 82 -24.84 -5.05 -0.47
N THR A 83 -24.53 -6.21 -1.07
CA THR A 83 -23.18 -6.72 -1.29
C THR A 83 -22.62 -6.25 -2.63
N PHE A 84 -21.43 -5.67 -2.63
CA PHE A 84 -20.73 -5.18 -3.81
C PHE A 84 -19.35 -5.80 -3.90
N TYR A 85 -18.89 -5.99 -5.14
CA TYR A 85 -17.66 -6.69 -5.46
C TYR A 85 -16.67 -5.74 -6.09
N LEU A 86 -15.48 -5.68 -5.50
CA LEU A 86 -14.37 -4.91 -6.02
C LEU A 86 -13.39 -5.87 -6.69
N CYS A 87 -13.46 -5.95 -8.01
CA CYS A 87 -12.71 -6.86 -8.86
C CYS A 87 -11.76 -6.04 -9.73
N PRO A 88 -10.50 -5.81 -9.31
CA PRO A 88 -9.53 -5.11 -10.13
C PRO A 88 -9.31 -5.83 -11.46
N LEU A 89 -9.05 -5.05 -12.51
CA LEU A 89 -8.67 -5.60 -13.81
C LEU A 89 -7.40 -6.45 -13.69
N ALA A 90 -7.27 -7.47 -14.53
CA ALA A 90 -6.06 -8.29 -14.60
C ALA A 90 -4.80 -7.50 -14.97
N SER A 91 -4.95 -6.32 -15.60
CA SER A 91 -3.86 -5.38 -15.88
C SER A 91 -3.37 -4.60 -14.66
N ASN A 92 -4.16 -4.56 -13.58
CA ASN A 92 -3.79 -3.95 -12.30
C ASN A 92 -4.33 -4.80 -11.13
N PRO A 93 -3.80 -6.02 -10.95
CA PRO A 93 -4.29 -6.90 -9.91
C PRO A 93 -3.91 -6.34 -8.54
N ARG A 94 -4.89 -6.22 -7.62
CA ARG A 94 -4.56 -5.98 -6.22
C ARG A 94 -3.98 -7.27 -5.64
N SER A 95 -2.87 -7.12 -4.93
CA SER A 95 -2.19 -8.25 -4.31
C SER A 95 -3.10 -8.93 -3.29
N PRO A 96 -3.17 -10.27 -3.28
CA PRO A 96 -3.93 -10.98 -2.26
C PRO A 96 -3.41 -10.63 -0.86
N PRO A 97 -4.26 -10.67 0.17
CA PRO A 97 -3.83 -10.50 1.57
C PRO A 97 -2.82 -11.54 2.05
N ILE A 98 -2.54 -12.60 1.29
CA ILE A 98 -1.59 -13.65 1.66
C ILE A 98 -0.75 -13.94 0.42
N ASP A 99 0.51 -14.32 0.60
CA ASP A 99 1.30 -14.88 -0.49
C ASP A 99 0.72 -16.24 -0.92
N MET A 100 -0.20 -16.19 -1.88
CA MET A 100 -0.85 -17.37 -2.46
C MET A 100 0.03 -18.04 -3.53
N SER A 101 1.30 -17.64 -3.67
CA SER A 101 2.27 -18.22 -4.63
C SER A 101 2.44 -19.73 -4.48
N GLU A 102 2.32 -20.26 -3.25
CA GLU A 102 2.56 -21.68 -2.95
C GLU A 102 1.32 -22.57 -3.08
N SER A 103 0.13 -22.00 -3.31
CA SER A 103 -1.13 -22.74 -3.35
C SER A 103 -1.58 -22.90 -4.80
N LYS A 104 -1.67 -24.15 -5.30
CA LYS A 104 -2.19 -24.57 -6.62
C LYS A 104 -2.34 -23.43 -7.66
N GLY A 105 -1.21 -23.06 -8.27
CA GLY A 105 -1.17 -22.06 -9.33
C GLY A 105 -1.13 -20.63 -8.78
N LYS A 106 -0.27 -19.79 -9.36
CA LYS A 106 -0.13 -18.38 -8.98
C LYS A 106 -1.49 -17.69 -9.15
N VAL A 107 -2.26 -17.54 -8.08
CA VAL A 107 -3.53 -16.81 -8.11
C VAL A 107 -3.19 -15.33 -8.30
N THR A 108 -3.20 -14.89 -9.56
CA THR A 108 -2.82 -13.53 -9.95
C THR A 108 -3.98 -12.54 -9.88
N SER A 109 -5.22 -13.00 -9.73
CA SER A 109 -6.40 -12.15 -9.73
C SER A 109 -7.49 -12.65 -8.78
N GLY A 110 -8.17 -11.70 -8.15
CA GLY A 110 -9.31 -11.89 -7.26
C GLY A 110 -9.85 -10.53 -6.86
N GLY A 111 -10.78 -10.49 -5.90
CA GLY A 111 -11.42 -9.24 -5.51
C GLY A 111 -11.78 -9.19 -4.04
N PHE A 112 -12.26 -8.03 -3.61
CA PHE A 112 -12.74 -7.78 -2.26
C PHE A 112 -14.26 -7.67 -2.23
N ILE A 113 -14.87 -8.10 -1.12
CA ILE A 113 -16.32 -8.03 -0.91
C ILE A 113 -16.62 -6.92 0.08
N TYR A 114 -17.53 -6.03 -0.30
CA TYR A 114 -18.00 -4.92 0.52
C TYR A 114 -19.49 -5.10 0.82
N ASP A 115 -19.84 -5.09 2.10
CA ASP A 115 -21.23 -5.17 2.55
C ASP A 115 -21.62 -3.90 3.31
N LEU A 116 -22.87 -3.47 3.11
CA LEU A 116 -23.46 -2.41 3.91
C LEU A 116 -23.82 -2.96 5.30
N PHE A 117 -23.32 -2.28 6.33
CA PHE A 117 -23.55 -2.60 7.73
C PHE A 117 -24.35 -1.48 8.39
N GLU A 118 -25.57 -1.79 8.82
CA GLU A 118 -26.45 -0.86 9.51
C GLU A 118 -26.24 -0.96 11.02
N ARG A 119 -25.81 0.14 11.64
CA ARG A 119 -25.58 0.21 13.09
C ARG A 119 -26.88 0.42 13.85
N ALA A 120 -26.88 0.09 15.15
CA ALA A 120 -28.06 0.24 16.01
C ALA A 120 -28.58 1.69 16.13
N ASN A 121 -27.74 2.70 15.88
CA ASN A 121 -28.09 4.12 15.89
C ASN A 121 -28.66 4.62 14.55
N GLY A 122 -28.81 3.74 13.55
CA GLY A 122 -29.31 4.09 12.21
C GLY A 122 -28.27 4.65 11.25
N THR A 123 -27.00 4.84 11.66
CA THR A 123 -25.92 5.16 10.71
C THR A 123 -25.41 3.89 10.03
N SER A 124 -24.86 4.04 8.83
CA SER A 124 -24.33 2.92 8.05
C SER A 124 -22.81 2.99 7.95
N VAL A 125 -22.18 1.83 7.86
CA VAL A 125 -20.74 1.66 7.61
C VAL A 125 -20.60 0.68 6.46
N ILE A 126 -19.58 0.86 5.61
CA ILE A 126 -19.29 -0.10 4.55
C ILE A 126 -18.15 -0.98 5.04
N VAL A 127 -18.39 -2.28 5.14
CA VAL A 127 -17.41 -3.23 5.69
C VAL A 127 -16.79 -4.05 4.56
N ASN A 128 -15.47 -3.99 4.42
CA ASN A 128 -14.72 -4.95 3.61
C ASN A 128 -14.57 -6.25 4.41
N ARG A 129 -15.22 -7.29 3.90
CA ARG A 129 -15.34 -8.63 4.50
C ARG A 129 -14.14 -9.53 4.24
N GLY A 130 -13.27 -9.12 3.32
CA GLY A 130 -12.11 -9.87 2.88
C GLY A 130 -12.08 -10.10 1.38
N TRP A 131 -11.14 -10.94 0.98
CA TRP A 131 -10.76 -11.20 -0.39
C TRP A 131 -11.09 -12.64 -0.80
N LEU A 132 -11.46 -12.83 -2.07
CA LEU A 132 -11.62 -14.15 -2.70
C LEU A 132 -10.84 -14.23 -4.01
N PRO A 133 -10.27 -15.41 -4.34
CA PRO A 133 -9.83 -15.75 -5.69
C PRO A 133 -10.94 -15.55 -6.72
N LYS A 134 -10.55 -15.24 -7.97
CA LYS A 134 -11.50 -14.95 -9.05
C LYS A 134 -12.58 -16.04 -9.21
N ASP A 135 -12.19 -17.31 -9.27
CA ASP A 135 -13.12 -18.42 -9.50
C ASP A 135 -14.14 -18.58 -8.36
N GLU A 136 -13.75 -18.25 -7.13
CA GLU A 136 -14.63 -18.33 -5.96
C GLU A 136 -15.49 -17.09 -5.80
N MET A 137 -14.96 -15.94 -6.19
CA MET A 137 -15.73 -14.72 -6.33
C MET A 137 -16.86 -14.90 -7.33
N GLU A 138 -16.59 -15.44 -8.53
CA GLU A 138 -17.63 -15.72 -9.53
C GLU A 138 -18.71 -16.66 -8.99
N LYS A 139 -18.31 -17.71 -8.24
CA LYS A 139 -19.25 -18.61 -7.56
C LYS A 139 -20.09 -17.90 -6.48
N HIS A 140 -19.46 -17.07 -5.65
CA HIS A 140 -20.14 -16.31 -4.60
C HIS A 140 -21.18 -15.35 -5.19
N MET A 141 -20.82 -14.71 -6.31
CA MET A 141 -21.70 -13.82 -7.05
C MET A 141 -22.88 -14.56 -7.69
N ALA A 142 -22.60 -15.70 -8.33
CA ALA A 142 -23.64 -16.54 -8.93
C ALA A 142 -24.61 -17.10 -7.88
N ALA A 143 -24.10 -17.50 -6.71
CA ALA A 143 -24.91 -17.98 -5.60
C ALA A 143 -25.69 -16.86 -4.87
N SER A 144 -25.38 -15.58 -5.16
CA SER A 144 -25.99 -14.42 -4.49
C SER A 144 -25.99 -14.55 -2.97
N VAL A 145 -24.87 -15.03 -2.41
CA VAL A 145 -24.72 -15.26 -0.97
C VAL A 145 -24.90 -13.93 -0.25
N ALA A 146 -25.99 -13.82 0.51
CA ALA A 146 -26.27 -12.66 1.33
C ALA A 146 -25.70 -12.90 2.74
N PRO A 147 -25.14 -11.87 3.39
CA PRO A 147 -24.74 -11.97 4.78
C PRO A 147 -25.96 -12.17 5.68
N ASP A 148 -25.77 -12.90 6.78
CA ASP A 148 -26.83 -13.09 7.79
C ASP A 148 -27.26 -11.74 8.38
N ALA A 149 -28.58 -11.55 8.49
CA ALA A 149 -29.17 -10.33 9.04
C ALA A 149 -29.17 -10.29 10.58
N SER A 150 -28.45 -11.20 11.23
CA SER A 150 -28.31 -11.25 12.68
C SER A 150 -27.49 -10.08 13.21
N LYS A 151 -27.77 -9.66 14.45
CA LYS A 151 -26.93 -8.67 15.14
C LYS A 151 -25.56 -9.27 15.42
N VAL A 152 -24.52 -8.58 14.99
CA VAL A 152 -23.12 -8.96 15.17
C VAL A 152 -22.30 -7.78 15.66
N GLN A 153 -21.27 -8.07 16.44
CA GLN A 153 -20.21 -7.13 16.77
C GLN A 153 -19.01 -7.42 15.88
N LEU A 154 -18.46 -6.38 15.25
CA LEU A 154 -17.33 -6.47 14.34
C LEU A 154 -16.26 -5.49 14.80
N VAL A 155 -15.00 -5.87 14.57
CA VAL A 155 -13.85 -4.99 14.76
C VAL A 155 -13.14 -4.86 13.43
N GLY A 156 -12.80 -3.64 13.05
CA GLY A 156 -12.06 -3.38 11.84
C GLY A 156 -11.20 -2.13 11.93
N VAL A 157 -10.46 -1.86 10.86
CA VAL A 157 -9.62 -0.66 10.73
C VAL A 157 -10.24 0.25 9.70
N MET A 158 -10.32 1.54 10.01
CA MET A 158 -10.77 2.52 9.02
C MET A 158 -9.79 2.62 7.86
N VAL A 159 -10.32 2.54 6.64
CA VAL A 159 -9.58 2.76 5.40
C VAL A 159 -10.27 3.87 4.60
N HIS A 160 -9.52 4.47 3.67
CA HIS A 160 -10.06 5.50 2.78
C HIS A 160 -10.31 4.93 1.40
N GLY A 161 -11.29 5.52 0.70
CA GLY A 161 -11.50 5.27 -0.72
C GLY A 161 -10.30 5.68 -1.58
N GLU A 162 -10.32 5.22 -2.82
CA GLU A 162 -9.36 5.62 -3.84
C GLU A 162 -9.91 6.80 -4.65
N GLU A 163 -9.02 7.65 -5.13
CA GLU A 163 -9.33 8.70 -6.09
C GLU A 163 -9.16 8.19 -7.53
N GLU A 164 -9.92 8.79 -8.45
CA GLU A 164 -9.85 8.46 -9.87
C GLU A 164 -8.46 8.79 -10.44
N LYS A 165 -7.80 7.78 -11.00
CA LYS A 165 -6.54 7.94 -11.76
C LYS A 165 -6.81 7.89 -13.26
N THR A 166 -5.92 8.47 -14.06
CA THR A 166 -6.00 8.57 -15.53
C THR A 166 -6.27 7.25 -16.27
N PHE A 167 -5.92 6.10 -15.68
CA PHE A 167 -6.12 4.77 -16.27
C PHE A 167 -7.13 3.92 -15.49
N SER A 168 -7.99 4.54 -14.70
CA SER A 168 -9.04 3.84 -13.95
C SER A 168 -10.19 3.53 -14.90
N PRO A 169 -10.58 2.26 -15.08
CA PRO A 169 -11.78 1.93 -15.85
C PRO A 169 -13.04 2.46 -15.13
N PRO A 170 -14.13 2.73 -15.87
CA PRO A 170 -15.40 3.12 -15.25
C PRO A 170 -15.97 1.96 -14.42
N ASN A 171 -16.45 2.26 -13.21
CA ASN A 171 -17.14 1.28 -12.37
C ASN A 171 -18.52 0.93 -12.95
N GLU A 172 -19.09 -0.21 -12.53
CA GLU A 172 -20.42 -0.67 -12.94
C GLU A 172 -21.35 -0.86 -11.72
N PRO A 173 -21.85 0.23 -11.09
CA PRO A 173 -22.67 0.14 -9.88
C PRO A 173 -23.93 -0.70 -10.04
N VAL A 174 -24.56 -0.66 -11.22
CA VAL A 174 -25.79 -1.42 -11.53
C VAL A 174 -25.55 -2.93 -11.47
N LYS A 175 -24.36 -3.39 -11.91
CA LYS A 175 -23.98 -4.79 -11.81
C LYS A 175 -23.38 -5.14 -10.44
N ARG A 176 -23.27 -4.18 -9.52
CA ARG A 176 -22.57 -4.32 -8.23
C ARG A 176 -21.07 -4.67 -8.36
N HIS A 177 -20.47 -4.26 -9.48
CA HIS A 177 -19.06 -4.50 -9.78
C HIS A 177 -18.30 -3.18 -9.83
N PHE A 178 -17.21 -3.11 -9.08
CA PHE A 178 -16.30 -1.99 -9.03
C PHE A 178 -14.90 -2.48 -9.43
N PHE A 179 -14.14 -1.64 -10.12
CA PHE A 179 -12.76 -1.92 -10.49
C PHE A 179 -11.76 -1.20 -9.57
N TRP A 180 -12.16 -0.04 -9.07
CA TRP A 180 -11.42 0.77 -8.11
C TRP A 180 -12.37 1.28 -7.01
N LEU A 181 -11.81 1.63 -5.84
CA LEU A 181 -12.63 1.87 -4.65
C LEU A 181 -13.14 3.30 -4.58
N ASN A 182 -14.11 3.66 -5.44
CA ASN A 182 -14.79 4.95 -5.35
C ASN A 182 -15.81 4.94 -4.20
N GLN A 183 -15.43 5.51 -3.05
CA GLN A 183 -16.25 5.46 -1.84
C GLN A 183 -17.59 6.22 -1.94
N PRO A 184 -17.67 7.46 -2.47
CA PRO A 184 -18.94 8.13 -2.71
C PRO A 184 -19.87 7.38 -3.67
N GLU A 185 -19.34 6.85 -4.77
CA GLU A 185 -20.13 6.09 -5.75
C GLU A 185 -20.64 4.78 -5.14
N LEU A 186 -19.80 4.08 -4.37
CA LEU A 186 -20.18 2.87 -3.65
C LEU A 186 -21.30 3.15 -2.62
N ALA A 187 -21.19 4.25 -1.88
CA ALA A 187 -22.20 4.70 -0.93
C ALA A 187 -23.55 4.95 -1.60
N GLN A 188 -23.56 5.68 -2.72
CA GLN A 188 -24.76 5.94 -3.49
C GLN A 188 -25.36 4.66 -4.10
N ALA A 189 -24.52 3.74 -4.57
CA ALA A 189 -24.97 2.46 -5.11
C ALA A 189 -25.62 1.58 -4.04
N MET A 190 -25.09 1.58 -2.82
CA MET A 190 -25.60 0.80 -1.70
C MET A 190 -26.87 1.42 -1.09
N MET A 191 -26.90 2.72 -0.84
CA MET A 191 -27.96 3.37 -0.07
C MET A 191 -28.97 4.17 -0.92
N GLY A 192 -28.68 4.37 -2.20
CA GLY A 192 -29.43 5.29 -3.06
C GLY A 192 -28.90 6.72 -3.01
N PRO A 193 -29.61 7.70 -3.61
CA PRO A 193 -29.19 9.09 -3.62
C PRO A 193 -29.03 9.63 -2.19
N THR A 194 -27.79 9.88 -1.78
CA THR A 194 -27.46 10.39 -0.44
C THR A 194 -26.25 11.31 -0.50
N THR A 195 -26.22 12.29 0.39
CA THR A 195 -25.03 13.12 0.68
C THR A 195 -24.15 12.50 1.77
N TYR A 196 -24.67 11.50 2.50
CA TYR A 196 -23.92 10.81 3.54
C TYR A 196 -22.95 9.79 2.94
N THR A 197 -21.66 9.95 3.23
CA THR A 197 -20.61 8.97 2.84
C THR A 197 -20.18 8.16 4.06
N PRO A 198 -20.59 6.87 4.16
CA PRO A 198 -20.19 5.96 5.24
C PRO A 198 -18.68 5.79 5.27
N ILE A 199 -18.15 5.54 6.46
CA ILE A 199 -16.76 5.11 6.61
C ILE A 199 -16.57 3.71 6.02
N LEU A 200 -15.43 3.48 5.39
CA LEU A 200 -14.98 2.14 5.02
C LEU A 200 -14.24 1.50 6.18
N LEU A 201 -14.68 0.33 6.59
CA LEU A 201 -14.09 -0.45 7.66
C LEU A 201 -13.56 -1.76 7.08
N GLU A 202 -12.27 -2.04 7.22
CA GLU A 202 -11.70 -3.31 6.79
C GLU A 202 -11.64 -4.28 7.96
N GLU A 203 -12.36 -5.40 7.85
CA GLU A 203 -12.33 -6.47 8.84
C GLU A 203 -10.99 -7.20 8.73
N PHE A 204 -10.35 -7.46 9.86
CA PHE A 204 -9.05 -8.12 9.92
C PHE A 204 -9.11 -9.40 10.75
N ASN A 205 -8.13 -10.28 10.55
CA ASN A 205 -7.93 -11.44 11.41
C ASN A 205 -6.86 -11.15 12.46
N GLU A 206 -7.15 -11.52 13.70
CA GLU A 206 -6.26 -11.34 14.84
C GLU A 206 -5.15 -12.40 14.89
N ALA A 207 -5.44 -13.59 14.37
CA ALA A 207 -4.46 -14.62 14.09
C ALA A 207 -4.04 -14.56 12.61
N PRO A 208 -2.76 -14.80 12.27
CA PRO A 208 -2.36 -14.97 10.88
C PRO A 208 -3.16 -16.13 10.26
N VAL A 209 -3.72 -15.90 9.08
CA VAL A 209 -4.52 -16.92 8.38
C VAL A 209 -3.58 -18.04 7.92
N VAL A 210 -3.66 -19.18 8.61
CA VAL A 210 -2.87 -20.39 8.29
C VAL A 210 -3.59 -21.30 7.31
N SER A 211 -4.92 -21.21 7.21
CA SER A 211 -5.74 -22.11 6.40
C SER A 211 -5.85 -21.66 4.95
N LYS A 212 -5.28 -22.48 4.05
CA LYS A 212 -5.32 -22.37 2.58
C LYS A 212 -6.63 -22.90 1.96
N ASP A 213 -7.63 -23.25 2.79
CA ASP A 213 -8.93 -23.70 2.30
C ASP A 213 -9.71 -22.52 1.74
N SER A 214 -9.77 -22.51 0.41
CA SER A 214 -10.17 -21.39 -0.43
C SER A 214 -11.67 -21.04 -0.30
N SER A 215 -12.49 -21.86 0.34
CA SER A 215 -13.93 -21.57 0.50
C SER A 215 -14.26 -20.45 1.50
N SER A 216 -13.28 -19.86 2.19
CA SER A 216 -13.50 -18.85 3.23
C SER A 216 -12.89 -17.51 2.85
N LEU A 217 -13.54 -16.42 3.28
CA LEU A 217 -13.09 -15.05 3.02
C LEU A 217 -11.72 -14.81 3.64
N VAL A 218 -10.75 -14.42 2.80
CA VAL A 218 -9.39 -14.14 3.23
C VAL A 218 -9.31 -12.69 3.72
N LYS A 219 -9.23 -12.49 5.03
CA LYS A 219 -9.03 -11.14 5.61
C LYS A 219 -7.55 -10.84 5.79
N LYS A 220 -7.18 -9.57 5.72
CA LYS A 220 -5.82 -9.13 6.03
C LYS A 220 -5.49 -9.41 7.49
N HIS A 221 -4.23 -9.75 7.74
CA HIS A 221 -3.69 -9.72 9.08
C HIS A 221 -3.41 -8.28 9.49
N LYS A 222 -3.58 -7.99 10.77
CA LYS A 222 -3.40 -6.64 11.34
C LYS A 222 -2.03 -6.02 11.03
N ASP A 223 -0.96 -6.79 10.98
CA ASP A 223 0.37 -6.25 10.68
C ASP A 223 0.55 -5.79 9.22
N GLN A 224 -0.30 -6.25 8.29
CA GLN A 224 -0.19 -5.89 6.87
C GLN A 224 -0.62 -4.45 6.59
N TYR A 225 -1.37 -3.83 7.52
CA TYR A 225 -1.68 -2.40 7.46
C TYR A 225 -0.45 -1.51 7.76
N LEU A 226 0.66 -2.11 8.21
CA LEU A 226 1.89 -1.41 8.60
C LEU A 226 3.03 -1.64 7.60
N GLU A 227 2.84 -2.45 6.56
CA GLU A 227 3.87 -2.74 5.58
C GLU A 227 4.03 -1.61 4.55
N PHE A 228 5.19 -0.96 4.58
CA PHE A 228 5.57 0.03 3.57
C PHE A 228 6.54 -0.59 2.56
N TYR A 229 6.23 -0.42 1.28
CA TYR A 229 7.04 -0.96 0.19
C TYR A 229 8.50 -0.43 0.17
N MET A 230 8.71 0.83 0.60
CA MET A 230 10.05 1.43 0.73
C MET A 230 10.43 1.68 2.18
N THR A 231 11.47 1.00 2.64
CA THR A 231 12.01 1.11 4.00
C THR A 231 13.28 1.97 4.03
N PRO A 232 13.64 2.54 5.20
CA PRO A 232 14.91 3.27 5.36
C PRO A 232 16.12 2.44 4.96
N TRP A 233 16.08 1.13 5.21
CA TRP A 233 17.14 0.22 4.81
C TRP A 233 17.32 0.14 3.29
N LYS A 234 16.22 0.07 2.53
CA LYS A 234 16.30 0.12 1.05
C LYS A 234 16.93 1.43 0.58
N HIS A 235 16.56 2.57 1.15
CA HIS A 235 17.19 3.86 0.82
C HIS A 235 18.67 3.92 1.20
N ALA A 236 19.06 3.38 2.36
CA ALA A 236 20.45 3.28 2.78
C ALA A 236 21.27 2.40 1.83
N MET A 237 20.72 1.26 1.40
CA MET A 237 21.34 0.40 0.39
C MET A 237 21.52 1.14 -0.95
N TYR A 238 20.48 1.84 -1.43
CA TYR A 238 20.59 2.63 -2.66
C TYR A 238 21.63 3.75 -2.53
N ALA A 239 21.68 4.45 -1.39
CA ALA A 239 22.70 5.45 -1.12
C ALA A 239 24.11 4.83 -1.17
N GLY A 240 24.29 3.63 -0.59
CA GLY A 240 25.53 2.87 -0.65
C GLY A 240 25.95 2.53 -2.08
N ILE A 241 25.01 2.12 -2.95
CA ILE A 241 25.27 1.89 -4.38
C ILE A 241 25.75 3.18 -5.06
N TRP A 242 25.06 4.30 -4.84
CA TRP A 242 25.43 5.59 -5.44
C TRP A 242 26.81 6.08 -5.00
N PHE A 243 27.13 5.97 -3.71
CA PHE A 243 28.46 6.33 -3.19
C PHE A 243 29.55 5.39 -3.70
N SER A 244 29.27 4.10 -3.85
CA SER A 244 30.22 3.13 -4.42
C SER A 244 30.53 3.47 -5.89
N LEU A 245 29.51 3.80 -6.68
CA LEU A 245 29.69 4.25 -8.07
C LEU A 245 30.49 5.55 -8.14
N ALA A 246 30.21 6.51 -7.26
CA ALA A 246 30.95 7.76 -7.19
C ALA A 246 32.44 7.52 -6.83
N LEU A 247 32.71 6.62 -5.87
CA LEU A 247 34.06 6.25 -5.45
C LEU A 247 34.83 5.55 -6.56
N MET A 248 34.22 4.56 -7.21
CA MET A 248 34.83 3.84 -8.34
C MET A 248 35.08 4.79 -9.51
N GLY A 249 34.11 5.65 -9.85
CA GLY A 249 34.26 6.65 -10.90
C GLY A 249 35.38 7.65 -10.60
N THR A 250 35.48 8.11 -9.35
CA THR A 250 36.57 8.97 -8.89
C THR A 250 37.92 8.26 -9.04
N GLY A 251 38.01 7.00 -8.63
CA GLY A 251 39.21 6.17 -8.76
C GLY A 251 39.62 5.95 -10.21
N MET A 252 38.65 5.72 -11.11
CA MET A 252 38.91 5.59 -12.56
C MET A 252 39.41 6.89 -13.17
N VAL A 253 38.78 8.03 -12.87
CA VAL A 253 39.23 9.35 -13.32
C VAL A 253 40.64 9.63 -12.82
N PHE A 254 40.90 9.38 -11.53
CA PHE A 254 42.21 9.55 -10.93
C PHE A 254 43.26 8.64 -11.60
N TYR A 255 43.00 7.34 -11.74
CA TYR A 255 43.94 6.40 -12.33
C TYR A 255 44.21 6.68 -13.82
N ARG A 256 43.18 7.09 -14.56
CA ARG A 256 43.25 7.34 -16.01
C ARG A 256 43.95 8.65 -16.37
N PHE A 257 43.81 9.67 -15.52
CA PHE A 257 44.31 11.02 -15.76
C PHE A 257 45.41 11.47 -14.79
N ARG A 258 45.83 10.63 -13.82
CA ARG A 258 47.04 10.88 -13.02
C ARG A 258 48.21 11.14 -13.96
N SER A 259 48.92 12.24 -13.74
CA SER A 259 50.07 12.56 -14.56
C SER A 259 51.16 11.50 -14.34
N THR A 260 51.64 10.90 -15.43
CA THR A 260 52.84 10.04 -15.42
C THR A 260 54.10 10.81 -15.07
N ALA A 261 54.04 12.13 -14.96
CA ALA A 261 55.15 12.97 -14.50
C ALA A 261 55.55 12.65 -13.05
N ALA A 262 54.60 12.32 -12.16
CA ALA A 262 54.91 11.91 -10.78
C ALA A 262 55.58 10.52 -10.72
N VAL A 263 55.19 9.60 -11.60
CA VAL A 263 55.76 8.23 -11.66
C VAL A 263 57.17 8.25 -12.27
N LYS A 264 57.42 9.07 -13.30
CA LYS A 264 58.77 9.24 -13.86
C LYS A 264 59.74 9.93 -12.89
N LYS A 265 59.28 10.88 -12.07
CA LYS A 265 60.12 11.55 -11.06
C LYS A 265 60.54 10.63 -9.90
N ALA A 266 59.74 9.60 -9.60
CA ALA A 266 60.08 8.56 -8.62
C ALA A 266 61.04 7.51 -9.21
N ALA A 267 60.90 7.17 -10.50
CA ALA A 267 61.78 6.23 -11.20
C ALA A 267 63.16 6.81 -11.57
N GLN A 268 63.31 8.14 -11.67
CA GLN A 268 64.60 8.80 -11.93
C GLN A 268 65.44 9.07 -10.67
N LYS A 269 64.98 8.66 -9.49
CA LYS A 269 65.68 8.87 -8.21
C LYS A 269 66.39 7.61 -7.69
N HIS A 270 66.44 6.56 -8.51
CA HIS A 270 67.20 5.32 -8.30
C HIS A 270 68.21 5.13 -9.43
#